data_AF-A0A8J4U3Z5-F1
#
_entry.id   AF-A0A8J4U3Z5-F1
#
_cell.length_a   1.000
_cell.length_b   1.000
_cell.length_c   1.000
_cell.angle_alpha   90.00
_cell.angle_beta   90.00
_cell.angle_gamma   90.00
#
_symmetry.space_group_name_H-M   'P 1'
#
loop_
_entity.id
_entity.type
_entity.pdbx_description
1 polymer ?
#
loop_
_entity_poly.entity_id
_entity_poly.type
_entity_poly.pdbx_seq_one_letter_code
_entity_poly.pdbx_strand_id
1 'polypeptide(L)'
;WCDKLPRKVVKSTPIQVDKSYGKLYKHNQCHDMLRHLQYGEQISVHMPPDIAGHWVSESCEVRPGPEFLTRSYHFFPNHTFQALQFYYRDNHCTKPGYTLLIEGSLHPLQASWLVRGGTESDYQLSRVLLMIHSLPVAKDLQVKLEKSCELTEHLEPQLSYELWVEGSDRDCTHGLDFSMQELQLLRMERRFEPSAPERQAEELFVGDVHTERTQRRNHRPTGYQPPLQNVKNLDNSCVTCQIISVAEFHHPPILPSQTDRPLHLFGNWVSKRCEVRPGTLFLTRHFVFHKESNIWEGHYYHYSDPICRHPTFSISAKGHYTPGIASTTVMGGTEYTFTVTQMKVTPMDVATTSLLNIFSGDECGNQGSWKLGIQQDVTPTSG
;
A
#
# COMPACT_ATOMS: atom_id res chain seq x y z
N TRP A 1 -9.21 16.79 4.16
CA TRP A 1 -7.75 17.01 4.03
C TRP A 1 -7.39 17.69 2.70
N CYS A 2 -8.10 17.41 1.60
CA CYS A 2 -7.94 18.20 0.36
C CYS A 2 -8.28 19.68 0.54
N ASP A 3 -9.24 20.07 1.39
CA ASP A 3 -9.62 21.48 1.58
C ASP A 3 -8.52 22.37 2.19
N LYS A 4 -7.38 21.79 2.59
CA LYS A 4 -6.23 22.50 3.18
C LYS A 4 -5.00 22.55 2.27
N LEU A 5 -5.04 21.95 1.08
CA LEU A 5 -3.93 22.04 0.14
C LEU A 5 -3.96 23.42 -0.56
N PRO A 6 -2.80 24.05 -0.78
CA PRO A 6 -2.77 25.38 -1.40
C PRO A 6 -3.37 25.33 -2.81
N ARG A 7 -4.28 26.26 -3.11
CA ARG A 7 -4.81 26.45 -4.47
C ARG A 7 -3.68 26.92 -5.39
N LYS A 8 -3.15 26.06 -6.25
CA LYS A 8 -2.42 26.54 -7.43
C LYS A 8 -3.46 27.07 -8.42
N VAL A 9 -3.53 28.39 -8.55
CA VAL A 9 -4.41 29.07 -9.51
C VAL A 9 -3.82 28.88 -10.91
N VAL A 10 -4.31 27.88 -11.64
CA VAL A 10 -4.05 27.76 -13.07
C VAL A 10 -5.22 28.42 -13.81
N LYS A 11 -4.96 29.56 -14.44
CA LYS A 11 -5.92 30.20 -15.35
C LYS A 11 -5.99 29.38 -16.63
N SER A 12 -7.14 28.77 -16.91
CA SER A 12 -7.47 28.28 -18.25
C SER A 12 -8.87 28.75 -18.64
N THR A 13 -9.00 29.19 -19.88
CA THR A 13 -10.20 29.77 -20.50
C THR A 13 -11.21 28.66 -20.83
N PRO A 14 -12.53 28.89 -20.69
CA PRO A 14 -13.53 27.84 -20.84
C PRO A 14 -13.91 27.64 -22.31
N ILE A 15 -13.71 26.42 -22.82
CA ILE A 15 -14.38 25.93 -24.02
C ILE A 15 -15.55 25.03 -23.57
N GLN A 16 -16.75 25.38 -24.02
CA GLN A 16 -18.02 24.74 -23.68
C GLN A 16 -18.05 23.27 -24.09
N VAL A 17 -18.36 22.39 -23.14
CA VAL A 17 -19.09 21.14 -23.38
C VAL A 17 -20.15 21.05 -22.30
N ASP A 18 -21.41 21.10 -22.71
CA ASP A 18 -22.56 21.10 -21.81
C ASP A 18 -23.32 19.77 -21.88
N LYS A 19 -23.89 19.41 -20.72
CA LYS A 19 -24.93 18.41 -20.42
C LYS A 19 -24.51 16.94 -20.22
N SER A 20 -24.24 16.59 -18.97
CA SER A 20 -25.27 16.02 -18.07
C SER A 20 -24.66 15.58 -16.73
N TYR A 21 -24.41 16.52 -15.81
CA TYR A 21 -24.15 16.18 -14.40
C TYR A 21 -25.02 17.08 -13.52
N GLY A 22 -25.92 16.45 -12.77
CA GLY A 22 -26.80 17.12 -11.82
C GLY A 22 -26.00 17.86 -10.74
N LYS A 23 -26.51 19.04 -10.37
CA LYS A 23 -26.14 19.92 -9.25
C LYS A 23 -24.64 20.21 -9.07
N LEU A 24 -24.28 21.48 -9.37
CA LEU A 24 -23.03 22.13 -8.98
C LEU A 24 -22.69 21.88 -7.49
N TYR A 25 -21.84 20.90 -7.22
CA TYR A 25 -21.00 20.92 -6.04
C TYR A 25 -19.79 21.80 -6.37
N LYS A 26 -19.45 22.73 -5.46
CA LYS A 26 -18.17 23.48 -5.51
C LYS A 26 -17.06 22.50 -5.92
N HIS A 27 -16.38 22.79 -7.02
CA HIS A 27 -15.24 22.04 -7.53
C HIS A 27 -14.23 21.85 -6.39
N ASN A 28 -14.31 20.71 -5.70
CA ASN A 28 -13.48 20.44 -4.54
C ASN A 28 -12.16 19.86 -5.05
N GLN A 29 -11.03 20.30 -4.48
CA GLN A 29 -9.68 19.88 -4.86
C GLN A 29 -9.51 18.35 -4.91
N CYS A 30 -10.27 17.60 -4.11
CA CYS A 30 -10.33 16.15 -4.19
C CYS A 30 -10.83 15.61 -5.54
N HIS A 31 -11.83 16.26 -6.18
CA HIS A 31 -12.30 15.88 -7.52
C HIS A 31 -11.24 16.18 -8.58
N ASP A 32 -10.52 17.30 -8.44
CA ASP A 32 -9.41 17.61 -9.34
C ASP A 32 -8.27 16.60 -9.18
N MET A 33 -7.97 16.15 -7.96
CA MET A 33 -7.00 15.07 -7.72
C MET A 33 -7.41 13.76 -8.39
N LEU A 34 -8.67 13.32 -8.23
CA LEU A 34 -9.15 12.11 -8.90
C LEU A 34 -9.11 12.23 -10.43
N ARG A 35 -9.51 13.38 -10.96
CA ARG A 35 -9.41 13.67 -12.39
C ARG A 35 -7.96 13.67 -12.87
N HIS A 36 -7.05 14.21 -12.06
CA HIS A 36 -5.63 14.23 -12.39
C HIS A 36 -5.03 12.82 -12.44
N LEU A 37 -5.49 11.90 -11.59
CA LEU A 37 -5.09 10.48 -11.70
C LEU A 37 -5.57 9.82 -12.99
N GLN A 38 -6.76 10.17 -13.47
CA GLN A 38 -7.33 9.60 -14.69
C GLN A 38 -6.70 10.21 -15.96
N TYR A 39 -6.44 11.53 -15.97
CA TYR A 39 -6.16 12.28 -17.19
C TYR A 39 -4.89 13.14 -17.15
N GLY A 40 -4.27 13.32 -15.98
CA GLY A 40 -3.25 14.36 -15.75
C GLY A 40 -1.82 13.87 -15.53
N GLU A 41 -1.61 12.76 -14.81
CA GLU A 41 -0.27 12.18 -14.64
C GLU A 41 0.07 11.24 -15.82
N GLN A 42 1.26 11.41 -16.38
CA GLN A 42 1.82 10.42 -17.29
C GLN A 42 2.64 9.42 -16.47
N ILE A 43 1.98 8.32 -16.10
CA ILE A 43 2.61 7.18 -15.44
C ILE A 43 3.12 6.24 -16.52
N SER A 44 4.40 5.90 -16.45
CA SER A 44 4.98 4.83 -17.27
C SER A 44 5.44 3.68 -16.39
N VAL A 45 5.21 2.46 -16.88
CA VAL A 45 5.61 1.21 -16.23
C VAL A 45 6.56 0.49 -17.19
N HIS A 46 7.77 0.16 -16.72
CA HIS A 46 8.74 -0.62 -17.49
C HIS A 46 8.62 -2.11 -17.16
N MET A 47 8.61 -2.97 -18.19
CA MET A 47 8.53 -4.43 -18.05
C MET A 47 9.56 -5.12 -18.96
N PRO A 48 10.51 -5.93 -18.42
CA PRO A 48 10.81 -6.05 -16.98
C PRO A 48 11.33 -4.71 -16.41
N PRO A 49 11.15 -4.45 -15.11
CA PRO A 49 11.59 -3.21 -14.51
C PRO A 49 13.11 -3.23 -14.28
N ASP A 50 13.80 -2.17 -14.67
CA ASP A 50 15.16 -1.90 -14.21
C ASP A 50 15.08 -1.27 -12.82
N ILE A 51 15.34 -2.09 -11.79
CA ILE A 51 15.23 -1.70 -10.38
C ILE A 51 16.60 -1.42 -9.75
N ALA A 52 17.68 -1.41 -10.53
CA ALA A 52 19.02 -1.21 -9.99
C ALA A 52 19.12 0.17 -9.31
N GLY A 53 19.44 0.17 -8.02
CA GLY A 53 19.46 1.38 -7.21
C GLY A 53 19.09 1.11 -5.75
N HIS A 54 19.02 2.20 -5.00
CA HIS A 54 18.70 2.21 -3.58
C HIS A 54 17.30 2.80 -3.38
N TRP A 55 16.46 2.08 -2.65
CA TRP A 55 15.04 2.33 -2.49
C TRP A 55 14.67 2.36 -1.01
N VAL A 56 13.97 3.40 -0.56
CA VAL A 56 13.68 3.61 0.87
C VAL A 56 12.20 3.91 1.13
N SER A 57 11.71 3.54 2.31
CA SER A 57 10.37 3.96 2.76
C SER A 57 10.26 5.48 2.86
N GLU A 58 9.07 6.02 2.63
CA GLU A 58 8.79 7.45 2.81
C GLU A 58 8.28 7.83 4.21
N SER A 59 7.88 6.83 5.01
CA SER A 59 7.28 7.01 6.33
C SER A 59 7.47 5.75 7.20
N CYS A 60 7.04 5.82 8.47
CA CYS A 60 6.87 4.62 9.29
C CYS A 60 5.73 3.77 8.71
N GLU A 61 6.03 2.56 8.27
CA GLU A 61 5.07 1.67 7.64
C GLU A 61 4.34 0.82 8.70
N VAL A 62 3.04 0.61 8.48
CA VAL A 62 2.24 -0.35 9.25
C VAL A 62 2.00 -1.58 8.38
N ARG A 63 2.63 -2.71 8.72
CA ARG A 63 2.46 -3.98 8.00
C ARG A 63 1.34 -4.83 8.59
N PRO A 64 0.62 -5.62 7.77
CA PRO A 64 -0.37 -6.60 8.22
C PRO A 64 0.20 -7.56 9.26
N GLY A 65 -0.57 -7.95 10.28
CA GLY A 65 -0.07 -8.80 11.36
C GLY A 65 0.52 -8.02 12.54
N PRO A 66 -0.08 -6.87 12.87
CA PRO A 66 0.55 -5.55 13.06
C PRO A 66 2.06 -5.54 13.30
N GLU A 67 2.79 -4.87 12.41
CA GLU A 67 4.22 -4.56 12.58
C GLU A 67 4.51 -3.14 12.15
N PHE A 68 5.46 -2.50 12.81
CA PHE A 68 5.95 -1.17 12.45
C PHE A 68 7.36 -1.29 11.93
N LEU A 69 7.63 -0.78 10.74
CA LEU A 69 8.93 -0.89 10.10
C LEU A 69 9.27 0.27 9.18
N THR A 70 10.55 0.36 8.86
CA THR A 70 11.06 1.08 7.68
C THR A 70 11.95 0.14 6.88
N ARG A 71 12.08 0.39 5.57
CA ARG A 71 12.78 -0.47 4.62
C ARG A 71 13.81 0.34 3.83
N SER A 72 14.95 -0.28 3.55
CA SER A 72 16.04 0.30 2.77
C SER A 72 16.68 -0.80 1.94
N TYR A 73 16.31 -0.87 0.65
CA TYR A 73 16.67 -1.97 -0.27
C TYR A 73 17.59 -1.48 -1.37
N HIS A 74 18.69 -2.19 -1.58
CA HIS A 74 19.65 -1.93 -2.63
C HIS A 74 19.65 -3.12 -3.60
N PHE A 75 19.30 -2.86 -4.85
CA PHE A 75 19.42 -3.82 -5.95
C PHE A 75 20.61 -3.45 -6.82
N PHE A 76 21.48 -4.41 -7.08
CA PHE A 76 22.71 -4.20 -7.83
C PHE A 76 22.55 -4.65 -9.30
N PRO A 77 23.33 -4.08 -10.23
CA PRO A 77 23.24 -4.43 -11.65
C PRO A 77 23.54 -5.91 -11.98
N ASN A 78 24.19 -6.63 -11.07
CA ASN A 78 24.50 -8.06 -11.17
C ASN A 78 23.38 -8.97 -10.61
N HIS A 79 22.16 -8.44 -10.44
CA HIS A 79 21.00 -9.15 -9.90
C HIS A 79 21.10 -9.57 -8.43
N THR A 80 22.13 -9.14 -7.70
CA THR A 80 22.15 -9.32 -6.24
C THR A 80 21.40 -8.20 -5.55
N PHE A 81 20.96 -8.42 -4.32
CA PHE A 81 20.34 -7.40 -3.49
C PHE A 81 20.84 -7.45 -2.05
N GLN A 82 20.73 -6.31 -1.40
CA GLN A 82 20.88 -6.15 0.03
C GLN A 82 19.66 -5.38 0.55
N ALA A 83 18.93 -5.95 1.50
CA ALA A 83 17.72 -5.38 2.05
C ALA A 83 17.84 -5.22 3.57
N LEU A 84 17.65 -3.99 4.04
CA LEU A 84 17.50 -3.69 5.46
C LEU A 84 16.01 -3.52 5.78
N GLN A 85 15.53 -4.30 6.74
CA GLN A 85 14.22 -4.12 7.36
C GLN A 85 14.41 -3.76 8.83
N PHE A 86 14.03 -2.54 9.21
CA PHE A 86 14.14 -2.03 10.57
C PHE A 86 12.78 -2.18 11.26
N TYR A 87 12.68 -3.01 12.29
CA TYR A 87 11.43 -3.25 13.04
C TYR A 87 11.39 -2.44 14.32
N TYR A 88 10.23 -1.87 14.64
CA TYR A 88 10.02 -0.96 15.76
C TYR A 88 8.94 -1.45 16.72
N ARG A 89 9.04 -0.99 17.96
CA ARG A 89 8.09 -1.29 19.05
C ARG A 89 6.92 -0.31 19.11
N ASP A 90 6.91 0.71 18.27
CA ASP A 90 5.95 1.81 18.29
C ASP A 90 5.53 2.23 16.89
N ASN A 91 4.34 2.82 16.80
CA ASN A 91 3.69 3.26 15.56
C ASN A 91 4.34 4.49 14.89
N HIS A 92 5.37 5.07 15.50
CA HIS A 92 6.11 6.21 14.95
C HIS A 92 7.53 5.86 14.53
N CYS A 93 7.94 4.60 14.68
CA CYS A 93 9.30 4.16 14.38
C CYS A 93 10.37 4.97 15.15
N THR A 94 10.12 5.23 16.43
CA THR A 94 11.03 5.96 17.33
C THR A 94 11.81 5.05 18.27
N LYS A 95 11.35 3.80 18.46
CA LYS A 95 11.93 2.81 19.37
C LYS A 95 12.32 1.56 18.58
N PRO A 96 13.54 1.52 18.02
CA PRO A 96 14.03 0.34 17.30
C PRO A 96 13.96 -0.92 18.18
N GLY A 97 13.40 -1.98 17.61
CA GLY A 97 13.32 -3.29 18.23
C GLY A 97 14.47 -4.18 17.77
N TYR A 98 14.53 -4.45 16.47
CA TYR A 98 15.58 -5.23 15.83
C TYR A 98 15.69 -4.84 14.34
N THR A 99 16.78 -5.26 13.69
CA THR A 99 17.03 -5.04 12.27
C THR A 99 17.41 -6.35 11.62
N LEU A 100 16.89 -6.57 10.42
CA LEU A 100 17.32 -7.66 9.54
C LEU A 100 18.16 -7.09 8.41
N LEU A 101 19.31 -7.71 8.17
CA LEU A 101 20.07 -7.59 6.94
C LEU A 101 19.83 -8.85 6.13
N ILE A 102 19.24 -8.69 4.95
CA ILE A 102 18.90 -9.77 4.04
C ILE A 102 19.71 -9.58 2.76
N GLU A 103 20.40 -10.63 2.34
CA GLU A 103 21.20 -10.64 1.12
C GLU A 103 20.73 -11.80 0.23
N GLY A 104 20.85 -11.62 -1.08
CA GLY A 104 20.43 -12.64 -2.04
C GLY A 104 20.55 -12.20 -3.50
N SER A 105 19.88 -12.94 -4.37
CA SER A 105 19.70 -12.61 -5.79
C SER A 105 18.22 -12.50 -6.14
N LEU A 106 17.91 -11.69 -7.15
CA LEU A 106 16.56 -11.41 -7.63
C LEU A 106 16.53 -11.34 -9.15
N HIS A 107 15.71 -12.18 -9.75
CA HIS A 107 15.59 -12.31 -11.20
C HIS A 107 14.15 -12.00 -11.62
N PRO A 108 13.90 -10.85 -12.28
CA PRO A 108 12.63 -10.59 -12.95
C PRO A 108 12.37 -11.64 -14.03
N LEU A 109 11.15 -12.19 -14.06
CA LEU A 109 10.73 -13.22 -14.99
C LEU A 109 9.82 -12.63 -16.07
N GLN A 110 8.52 -12.60 -15.81
CA GLN A 110 7.47 -12.29 -16.78
C GLN A 110 6.46 -11.31 -16.20
N ALA A 111 5.59 -10.75 -17.05
CA ALA A 111 4.45 -9.97 -16.57
C ALA A 111 3.53 -10.86 -15.71
N SER A 112 3.06 -10.34 -14.58
CA SER A 112 2.16 -11.07 -13.70
C SER A 112 0.79 -11.23 -14.32
N TRP A 113 0.33 -12.49 -14.39
CA TRP A 113 -1.01 -12.84 -14.83
C TRP A 113 -2.07 -12.49 -13.76
N LEU A 114 -1.69 -12.57 -12.48
CA LEU A 114 -2.56 -12.32 -11.35
C LEU A 114 -2.72 -10.81 -11.08
N VAL A 115 -1.60 -10.07 -11.11
CA VAL A 115 -1.57 -8.63 -10.85
C VAL A 115 -1.14 -7.88 -12.10
N ARG A 116 -2.11 -7.40 -12.88
CA ARG A 116 -1.82 -6.69 -14.14
C ARG A 116 -0.87 -5.50 -13.93
N GLY A 117 0.07 -5.32 -14.85
CA GLY A 117 1.10 -4.29 -14.75
C GLY A 117 2.18 -4.57 -13.70
N GLY A 118 2.13 -5.72 -13.01
CA GLY A 118 3.24 -6.24 -12.21
C GLY A 118 4.15 -7.16 -13.00
N THR A 119 5.34 -7.40 -12.46
CA THR A 119 6.33 -8.36 -12.96
C THR A 119 6.55 -9.41 -11.89
N GLU A 120 6.39 -10.68 -12.25
CA GLU A 120 6.77 -11.81 -11.40
C GLU A 120 8.29 -11.95 -11.39
N SER A 121 8.84 -12.30 -10.23
CA SER A 121 10.27 -12.48 -10.02
C SER A 121 10.53 -13.67 -9.12
N ASP A 122 11.71 -14.27 -9.29
CA ASP A 122 12.22 -15.28 -8.38
C ASP A 122 13.37 -14.70 -7.57
N TYR A 123 13.45 -15.07 -6.29
CA TYR A 123 14.52 -14.64 -5.40
C TYR A 123 15.14 -15.83 -4.70
N GLN A 124 16.45 -15.74 -4.52
CA GLN A 124 17.22 -16.69 -3.72
C GLN A 124 17.91 -15.91 -2.62
N LEU A 125 17.76 -16.34 -1.38
CA LEU A 125 18.50 -15.75 -0.28
C LEU A 125 19.94 -16.28 -0.33
N SER A 126 20.90 -15.49 0.14
CA SER A 126 22.27 -15.94 0.43
C SER A 126 22.62 -15.83 1.92
N ARG A 127 22.08 -14.81 2.61
CA ARG A 127 22.32 -14.58 4.03
C ARG A 127 21.21 -13.78 4.71
N VAL A 128 20.94 -14.07 5.97
CA VAL A 128 20.07 -13.28 6.86
C VAL A 128 20.74 -13.07 8.21
N LEU A 129 21.01 -11.82 8.56
CA LEU A 129 21.53 -11.42 9.86
C LEU A 129 20.48 -10.66 10.67
N LEU A 130 20.50 -10.86 11.97
CA LEU A 130 19.68 -10.19 12.97
C LEU A 130 20.54 -9.31 13.86
N MET A 131 20.12 -8.06 14.07
CA MET A 131 20.64 -7.20 15.13
C MET A 131 19.52 -6.77 16.06
N ILE A 132 19.74 -6.88 17.36
CA ILE A 132 18.73 -6.53 18.36
C ILE A 132 19.09 -5.18 18.98
N HIS A 133 18.09 -4.30 19.16
CA HIS A 133 18.31 -2.93 19.64
C HIS A 133 17.80 -2.66 21.04
N SER A 134 17.07 -3.61 21.65
CA SER A 134 16.54 -3.43 22.99
C SER A 134 16.48 -4.73 23.79
N LEU A 135 16.74 -4.65 25.10
CA LEU A 135 16.68 -5.79 26.02
C LEU A 135 15.33 -6.51 26.07
N PRO A 136 14.16 -5.82 26.05
CA PRO A 136 12.88 -6.52 26.02
C PRO A 136 12.74 -7.38 24.76
N VAL A 137 13.16 -6.86 23.60
CA VAL A 137 13.08 -7.60 22.32
C VAL A 137 14.06 -8.77 22.31
N ALA A 138 15.25 -8.61 22.91
CA ALA A 138 16.20 -9.71 23.03
C ALA A 138 15.60 -10.91 23.77
N LYS A 139 14.92 -10.65 24.91
CA LYS A 139 14.24 -11.69 25.69
C LYS A 139 13.10 -12.35 24.90
N ASP A 140 12.29 -11.57 24.21
CA ASP A 140 11.17 -12.08 23.41
C ASP A 140 11.67 -12.95 22.24
N LEU A 141 12.75 -12.54 21.58
CA LEU A 141 13.36 -13.29 20.48
C LEU A 141 14.13 -14.52 20.95
N GLN A 142 14.75 -14.48 22.14
CA GLN A 142 15.46 -15.63 22.73
C GLN A 142 14.53 -16.85 22.77
N VAL A 143 13.35 -16.69 23.37
CA VAL A 143 12.36 -17.77 23.52
C VAL A 143 11.92 -18.32 22.17
N LYS A 144 11.75 -17.46 21.16
CA LYS A 144 11.35 -17.89 19.81
C LYS A 144 12.46 -18.63 19.10
N LEU A 145 13.69 -18.12 19.18
CA LEU A 145 14.84 -18.68 18.49
C LEU A 145 15.30 -20.01 19.11
N GLU A 146 15.35 -20.11 20.44
CA GLU A 146 15.60 -21.36 21.16
C GLU A 146 14.61 -22.44 20.74
N LYS A 147 13.33 -22.10 20.67
CA LYS A 147 12.28 -23.06 20.28
C LYS A 147 12.33 -23.45 18.81
N SER A 148 12.72 -22.53 17.92
CA SER A 148 12.63 -22.75 16.47
C SER A 148 13.86 -23.41 15.85
N CYS A 149 15.06 -23.14 16.39
CA CYS A 149 16.32 -23.57 15.80
C CYS A 149 17.43 -23.86 16.84
N GLU A 150 17.05 -24.01 18.12
CA GLU A 150 17.97 -24.36 19.22
C GLU A 150 19.13 -23.38 19.41
N LEU A 151 18.91 -22.10 19.11
CA LEU A 151 19.90 -21.05 19.37
C LEU A 151 19.98 -20.79 20.88
N THR A 152 20.94 -21.44 21.54
CA THR A 152 21.17 -21.37 23.00
C THR A 152 22.08 -20.20 23.42
N GLU A 153 22.70 -19.52 22.46
CA GLU A 153 23.47 -18.31 22.71
C GLU A 153 22.58 -17.22 23.32
N HIS A 154 23.09 -16.51 24.32
CA HIS A 154 22.35 -15.42 24.93
C HIS A 154 22.30 -14.22 23.97
N LEU A 155 21.09 -13.83 23.60
CA LEU A 155 20.86 -12.67 22.76
C LEU A 155 21.07 -11.38 23.55
N GLU A 156 22.04 -10.59 23.11
CA GLU A 156 22.37 -9.29 23.66
C GLU A 156 22.12 -8.20 22.61
N PRO A 157 21.65 -7.01 23.03
CA PRO A 157 21.54 -5.88 22.13
C PRO A 157 22.89 -5.48 21.52
N GLN A 158 22.86 -4.92 20.32
CA GLN A 158 24.03 -4.42 19.58
C GLN A 158 25.01 -5.52 19.09
N LEU A 159 24.69 -6.80 19.33
CA LEU A 159 25.37 -7.92 18.67
C LEU A 159 24.58 -8.40 17.45
N SER A 160 25.33 -8.90 16.46
CA SER A 160 24.78 -9.48 15.24
C SER A 160 24.72 -11.00 15.33
N TYR A 161 23.59 -11.59 14.96
CA TYR A 161 23.36 -13.03 14.95
C TYR A 161 23.05 -13.51 13.54
N GLU A 162 23.67 -14.59 13.11
CA GLU A 162 23.38 -15.21 11.81
C GLU A 162 22.17 -16.13 11.94
N LEU A 163 21.07 -15.75 11.30
CA LEU A 163 19.84 -16.55 11.32
C LEU A 163 19.83 -17.61 10.24
N TRP A 164 20.43 -17.30 9.09
CA TRP A 164 20.48 -18.19 7.96
C TRP A 164 21.60 -17.78 7.00
N VAL A 165 22.25 -18.78 6.40
CA VAL A 165 23.22 -18.63 5.33
C VAL A 165 23.04 -19.79 4.35
N GLU A 166 23.24 -19.52 3.06
CA GLU A 166 23.14 -20.54 2.02
C GLU A 166 24.07 -21.73 2.33
N GLY A 167 23.51 -22.94 2.29
CA GLY A 167 24.25 -24.17 2.60
C GLY A 167 24.38 -24.52 4.08
N SER A 168 23.82 -23.73 5.00
CA SER A 168 23.73 -24.09 6.43
C SER A 168 22.58 -25.07 6.70
N ASP A 169 22.82 -26.04 7.58
CA ASP A 169 21.80 -26.98 8.07
C ASP A 169 20.82 -26.32 9.06
N ARG A 170 21.19 -25.18 9.66
CA ARG A 170 20.37 -24.45 10.63
C ARG A 170 19.67 -23.27 9.97
N ASP A 171 18.34 -23.22 10.10
CA ASP A 171 17.48 -22.09 9.72
C ASP A 171 16.72 -21.53 10.94
N CYS A 172 17.19 -20.40 11.46
CA CYS A 172 16.55 -19.68 12.55
C CYS A 172 15.50 -18.65 12.10
N THR A 173 15.34 -18.45 10.79
CA THR A 173 14.43 -17.43 10.28
C THR A 173 12.97 -17.80 10.58
N HIS A 174 12.66 -19.08 10.77
CA HIS A 174 11.30 -19.55 11.09
C HIS A 174 10.80 -18.99 12.42
N GLY A 175 11.68 -18.82 13.42
CA GLY A 175 11.32 -18.23 14.71
C GLY A 175 10.85 -16.78 14.64
N LEU A 176 11.14 -16.08 13.53
CA LEU A 176 10.73 -14.69 13.30
C LEU A 176 9.54 -14.54 12.36
N ASP A 177 8.93 -15.65 11.90
CA ASP A 177 7.94 -15.62 10.80
C ASP A 177 8.48 -14.87 9.55
N PHE A 178 9.81 -14.93 9.36
CA PHE A 178 10.50 -14.20 8.31
C PHE A 178 10.06 -14.66 6.92
N SER A 179 9.93 -13.70 6.01
CA SER A 179 9.55 -13.91 4.62
C SER A 179 10.01 -12.73 3.76
N MET A 180 10.48 -13.02 2.55
CA MET A 180 10.75 -12.05 1.49
C MET A 180 9.85 -12.30 0.26
N GLN A 181 8.67 -12.92 0.45
CA GLN A 181 7.74 -13.18 -0.66
C GLN A 181 7.27 -11.91 -1.37
N GLU A 182 7.38 -10.75 -0.73
CA GLU A 182 7.21 -9.44 -1.35
C GLU A 182 8.09 -9.23 -2.60
N LEU A 183 9.26 -9.87 -2.68
CA LEU A 183 10.14 -9.78 -3.85
C LEU A 183 9.68 -10.63 -5.04
N GLN A 184 8.59 -11.41 -4.92
CA GLN A 184 8.05 -12.19 -6.04
C GLN A 184 7.15 -11.37 -6.98
N LEU A 185 6.81 -10.14 -6.59
CA LEU A 185 5.96 -9.26 -7.38
C LEU A 185 6.51 -7.85 -7.34
N LEU A 186 6.96 -7.35 -8.49
CA LEU A 186 7.62 -6.06 -8.63
C LEU A 186 6.86 -5.17 -9.60
N ARG A 187 6.83 -3.87 -9.32
CA ARG A 187 6.40 -2.86 -10.28
C ARG A 187 7.19 -1.58 -10.03
N MET A 188 7.77 -1.02 -11.08
CA MET A 188 8.42 0.28 -11.01
C MET A 188 7.61 1.29 -11.82
N GLU A 189 7.21 2.38 -11.16
CA GLU A 189 6.50 3.49 -11.78
C GLU A 189 7.44 4.68 -11.90
N ARG A 190 7.44 5.29 -13.09
CA ARG A 190 8.00 6.64 -13.29
C ARG A 190 6.85 7.61 -13.49
N ARG A 191 6.78 8.62 -12.62
CA ARG A 191 5.82 9.71 -12.72
C ARG A 191 6.49 10.92 -13.34
N PHE A 192 5.89 11.40 -14.42
CA PHE A 192 6.27 12.64 -15.06
C PHE A 192 5.19 13.68 -14.79
N GLU A 193 5.56 14.79 -14.15
CA GLU A 193 4.70 15.97 -14.04
C GLU A 193 4.99 16.90 -15.24
N PRO A 194 4.07 17.07 -16.21
CA PRO A 194 4.33 17.87 -17.41
C PRO A 194 4.68 19.34 -17.12
N SER A 195 4.24 19.84 -15.96
CA SER A 195 4.50 21.20 -15.47
C SER A 195 5.89 21.37 -14.83
N ALA A 196 6.57 20.26 -14.48
CA ALA A 196 7.87 20.23 -13.81
C ALA A 196 8.68 19.01 -14.26
N PRO A 197 9.22 19.01 -15.51
CA PRO A 197 9.92 17.85 -16.07
C PRO A 197 11.15 17.38 -15.27
N GLU A 198 11.72 18.24 -14.44
CA GLU A 198 12.84 17.93 -13.55
C GLU A 198 12.44 17.07 -12.33
N ARG A 199 11.14 16.96 -12.03
CA ARG A 199 10.61 16.16 -10.91
C ARG A 199 10.15 14.80 -11.41
N GLN A 200 11.10 13.95 -11.78
CA GLN A 200 10.83 12.55 -12.08
C GLN A 200 10.87 11.76 -10.77
N ALA A 201 9.70 11.39 -10.25
CA ALA A 201 9.62 10.49 -9.11
C ALA A 201 9.65 9.04 -9.63
N GLU A 202 10.52 8.22 -9.03
CA GLU A 202 10.56 6.77 -9.26
C GLU A 202 10.12 6.05 -8.01
N GLU A 203 9.08 5.24 -8.14
CA GLU A 203 8.50 4.45 -7.06
C GLU A 203 8.67 2.96 -7.38
N LEU A 204 9.23 2.19 -6.43
CA LEU A 204 9.30 0.74 -6.50
C LEU A 204 8.25 0.12 -5.59
N PHE A 205 7.36 -0.67 -6.17
CA PHE A 205 6.37 -1.46 -5.46
C PHE A 205 6.83 -2.90 -5.38
N VAL A 206 6.73 -3.46 -4.18
CA VAL A 206 6.94 -4.88 -3.88
C VAL A 206 5.64 -5.49 -3.37
N GLY A 207 5.49 -6.80 -3.52
CA GLY A 207 4.29 -7.55 -3.20
C GLY A 207 3.78 -7.34 -1.78
N ASP A 208 2.48 -7.47 -1.58
CA ASP A 208 1.85 -7.51 -0.26
C ASP A 208 2.28 -8.73 0.57
N VAL A 209 2.08 -8.64 1.88
CA VAL A 209 2.33 -9.73 2.81
C VAL A 209 1.06 -10.16 3.52
N HIS A 210 0.98 -11.44 3.85
CA HIS A 210 -0.18 -12.00 4.52
C HIS A 210 -0.38 -11.42 5.93
N THR A 211 -1.65 -11.21 6.31
CA THR A 211 -2.03 -10.70 7.64
C THR A 211 -1.67 -11.68 8.75
N GLU A 212 -1.94 -12.97 8.53
CA GLU A 212 -1.53 -14.04 9.44
C GLU A 212 -0.04 -14.34 9.24
N ARG A 213 0.76 -14.18 10.30
CA ARG A 213 2.24 -14.22 10.24
C ARG A 213 2.75 -15.59 9.80
N THR A 214 2.14 -16.65 10.32
CA THR A 214 2.50 -18.04 10.01
C THR A 214 2.30 -18.41 8.54
N GLN A 215 1.48 -17.67 7.79
CA GLN A 215 1.27 -17.86 6.36
C GLN A 215 2.23 -17.02 5.50
N ARG A 216 3.02 -16.14 6.12
CA ARG A 216 4.16 -15.33 5.61
C ARG A 216 4.94 -16.00 4.48
N ARG A 217 5.40 -17.22 4.76
CA ARG A 217 6.35 -17.94 3.92
C ARG A 217 5.75 -18.52 2.66
N ASN A 218 4.46 -18.80 2.66
CA ASN A 218 3.77 -19.47 1.55
C ASN A 218 2.81 -18.52 0.81
N HIS A 219 2.74 -17.26 1.25
CA HIS A 219 1.88 -16.24 0.66
C HIS A 219 2.38 -15.88 -0.73
N ARG A 220 1.48 -15.95 -1.71
CA ARG A 220 1.71 -15.39 -3.04
C ARG A 220 1.13 -13.97 -3.07
N PRO A 221 1.93 -12.94 -3.38
CA PRO A 221 1.43 -11.58 -3.44
C PRO A 221 0.28 -11.39 -4.43
N THR A 222 -0.74 -10.64 -4.02
CA THR A 222 -1.93 -10.27 -4.80
C THR A 222 -2.17 -8.77 -4.86
N GLY A 223 -1.34 -8.01 -4.15
CA GLY A 223 -1.30 -6.55 -4.17
C GLY A 223 0.10 -6.06 -3.90
N TYR A 224 0.23 -4.80 -3.51
CA TYR A 224 1.52 -4.17 -3.21
C TYR A 224 1.51 -3.57 -1.81
N GLN A 225 2.68 -3.56 -1.18
CA GLN A 225 2.97 -2.73 -0.02
C GLN A 225 3.07 -1.25 -0.41
N PRO A 226 3.15 -0.32 0.55
CA PRO A 226 3.56 1.05 0.27
C PRO A 226 4.83 1.07 -0.61
N PRO A 227 4.92 1.98 -1.58
CA PRO A 227 6.08 2.04 -2.47
C PRO A 227 7.33 2.49 -1.71
N LEU A 228 8.49 2.10 -2.24
CA LEU A 228 9.78 2.64 -1.88
C LEU A 228 10.17 3.74 -2.89
N GLN A 229 10.84 4.79 -2.41
CA GLN A 229 11.31 5.91 -3.22
C GLN A 229 12.76 5.69 -3.63
N ASN A 230 13.11 5.97 -4.90
CA ASN A 230 14.49 5.89 -5.36
C ASN A 230 15.34 7.00 -4.71
N VAL A 231 16.42 6.62 -4.04
CA VAL A 231 17.36 7.54 -3.38
C VAL A 231 17.97 8.56 -4.35
N LYS A 232 18.20 8.16 -5.61
CA LYS A 232 18.77 9.06 -6.64
C LYS A 232 17.87 10.24 -6.97
N ASN A 233 16.55 10.06 -6.86
CA ASN A 233 15.54 11.04 -7.24
C ASN A 233 14.73 11.53 -6.02
N LEU A 234 15.32 11.46 -4.82
CA LEU A 234 14.63 11.88 -3.61
C LEU A 234 14.24 13.35 -3.68
N ASP A 235 12.98 13.62 -3.36
CA ASP A 235 12.56 14.98 -3.05
C ASP A 235 13.28 15.43 -1.78
N ASN A 236 14.06 16.50 -1.89
CA ASN A 236 14.76 17.14 -0.77
C ASN A 236 13.81 17.55 0.37
N SER A 237 12.49 17.60 0.13
CA SER A 237 11.48 17.83 1.15
C SER A 237 11.18 16.61 2.05
N CYS A 238 11.54 15.38 1.63
CA CYS A 238 11.28 14.17 2.40
C CYS A 238 12.39 13.90 3.45
N VAL A 239 12.27 14.52 4.62
CA VAL A 239 13.20 14.32 5.75
C VAL A 239 13.27 12.85 6.19
N THR A 240 12.14 12.14 6.23
CA THR A 240 12.11 10.73 6.62
C THR A 240 12.89 9.84 5.66
N CYS A 241 12.72 10.05 4.35
CA CYS A 241 13.44 9.32 3.32
C CYS A 241 14.96 9.52 3.47
N GLN A 242 15.40 10.75 3.73
CA GLN A 242 16.81 11.07 3.95
C GLN A 242 17.40 10.34 5.15
N ILE A 243 16.69 10.33 6.29
CA ILE A 243 17.12 9.60 7.50
C ILE A 243 17.25 8.11 7.21
N ILE A 244 16.31 7.51 6.48
CA ILE A 244 16.32 6.07 6.16
C ILE A 244 17.41 5.74 5.14
N SER A 245 17.69 6.64 4.18
CA SER A 245 18.70 6.42 3.13
C SER A 245 20.13 6.32 3.63
N VAL A 246 20.43 6.86 4.81
CA VAL A 246 21.76 6.77 5.41
C VAL A 246 21.81 5.79 6.58
N ALA A 247 20.72 5.07 6.85
CA ALA A 247 20.66 4.12 7.94
C ALA A 247 21.43 2.84 7.60
N GLU A 248 22.02 2.23 8.62
CA GLU A 248 22.88 1.06 8.50
C GLU A 248 22.36 -0.08 9.39
N PHE A 249 22.83 -1.30 9.15
CA PHE A 249 22.45 -2.49 9.92
C PHE A 249 22.59 -2.30 11.45
N HIS A 250 23.65 -1.60 11.88
CA HIS A 250 23.92 -1.33 13.30
C HIS A 250 23.21 -0.09 13.85
N HIS A 251 22.79 0.81 12.95
CA HIS A 251 22.26 2.13 13.29
C HIS A 251 20.90 2.31 12.62
N PRO A 252 19.83 1.72 13.20
CA PRO A 252 18.49 1.84 12.67
C PRO A 252 18.04 3.30 12.67
N PRO A 253 17.24 3.75 11.68
CA PRO A 253 16.80 5.12 11.63
C PRO A 253 15.83 5.40 12.78
N ILE A 254 16.00 6.51 13.49
CA ILE A 254 15.04 6.96 14.50
C ILE A 254 14.26 8.12 13.89
N LEU A 255 12.97 7.92 13.65
CA LEU A 255 12.15 8.94 13.02
C LEU A 255 11.73 10.03 14.02
N PRO A 256 11.46 11.26 13.55
CA PRO A 256 10.93 12.32 14.40
C PRO A 256 9.62 11.90 15.07
N SER A 257 9.59 11.99 16.40
CA SER A 257 8.40 11.65 17.18
C SER A 257 7.23 12.55 16.81
N GLN A 258 6.05 11.95 16.64
CA GLN A 258 4.81 12.66 16.39
C GLN A 258 3.87 12.46 17.58
N THR A 259 2.99 13.44 17.80
CA THR A 259 1.95 13.33 18.82
C THR A 259 0.76 12.58 18.24
N ASP A 260 0.39 11.46 18.86
CA ASP A 260 -0.86 10.77 18.53
C ASP A 260 -2.02 11.74 18.73
N ARG A 261 -2.73 12.04 17.64
CA ARG A 261 -3.94 12.85 17.67
C ARG A 261 -5.15 11.92 17.60
N PRO A 262 -6.20 12.16 18.40
CA PRO A 262 -7.44 11.41 18.28
C PRO A 262 -7.93 11.42 16.84
N LEU A 263 -8.16 10.24 16.27
CA LEU A 263 -8.66 10.12 14.91
C LEU A 263 -10.10 10.62 14.87
N HIS A 264 -10.33 11.71 14.13
CA HIS A 264 -11.66 12.22 13.83
C HIS A 264 -11.89 12.16 12.32
N LEU A 265 -12.86 11.35 11.90
CA LEU A 265 -13.28 11.30 10.50
C LEU A 265 -14.16 12.51 10.18
N PHE A 266 -13.68 13.33 9.24
CA PHE A 266 -14.45 14.44 8.67
C PHE A 266 -13.90 14.82 7.29
N GLY A 267 -14.74 15.44 6.47
CA GLY A 267 -14.37 15.99 5.17
C GLY A 267 -14.13 14.94 4.09
N ASN A 268 -13.38 15.32 3.06
CA ASN A 268 -13.15 14.50 1.87
C ASN A 268 -11.77 13.82 1.90
N TRP A 269 -11.75 12.55 1.50
CA TRP A 269 -10.58 11.68 1.38
C TRP A 269 -10.62 10.96 0.05
N VAL A 270 -9.56 11.07 -0.74
CA VAL A 270 -9.49 10.45 -2.06
C VAL A 270 -8.21 9.65 -2.22
N SER A 271 -8.25 8.60 -3.04
CA SER A 271 -7.04 7.88 -3.43
C SER A 271 -6.04 8.86 -4.06
N LYS A 272 -4.77 8.69 -3.71
CA LYS A 272 -3.65 9.41 -4.33
C LYS A 272 -3.08 8.71 -5.55
N ARG A 273 -3.56 7.50 -5.86
CA ARG A 273 -3.10 6.64 -6.95
C ARG A 273 -4.17 5.63 -7.32
N CYS A 274 -3.96 4.92 -8.42
CA CYS A 274 -4.76 3.77 -8.80
C CYS A 274 -4.40 2.59 -7.85
N GLU A 275 -5.37 2.13 -7.06
CA GLU A 275 -5.15 1.08 -6.06
C GLU A 275 -5.35 -0.31 -6.66
N VAL A 276 -4.52 -1.27 -6.27
CA VAL A 276 -4.65 -2.68 -6.69
C VAL A 276 -5.51 -3.44 -5.68
N ARG A 277 -6.49 -4.22 -6.16
CA ARG A 277 -7.25 -5.16 -5.31
C ARG A 277 -7.03 -6.60 -5.75
N PRO A 278 -6.93 -7.53 -4.78
CA PRO A 278 -6.98 -8.96 -5.07
C PRO A 278 -8.30 -9.34 -5.76
N GLY A 279 -8.25 -10.14 -6.82
CA GLY A 279 -9.40 -10.79 -7.43
C GLY A 279 -10.29 -9.96 -8.37
N THR A 280 -10.36 -8.62 -8.26
CA THR A 280 -11.40 -7.84 -8.98
C THR A 280 -10.99 -6.44 -9.45
N LEU A 281 -9.74 -6.30 -9.94
CA LEU A 281 -9.23 -5.14 -10.69
C LEU A 281 -8.75 -3.93 -9.83
N PHE A 282 -8.49 -2.81 -10.51
CA PHE A 282 -7.96 -1.58 -9.94
C PHE A 282 -9.08 -0.64 -9.52
N LEU A 283 -8.84 0.21 -8.52
CA LEU A 283 -9.85 1.20 -8.12
C LEU A 283 -9.30 2.51 -7.59
N THR A 284 -10.16 3.52 -7.59
CA THR A 284 -9.98 4.77 -6.82
C THR A 284 -11.18 4.95 -5.90
N ARG A 285 -10.93 5.46 -4.69
CA ARG A 285 -11.91 5.70 -3.63
C ARG A 285 -12.07 7.18 -3.37
N HIS A 286 -13.27 7.56 -3.01
CA HIS A 286 -13.61 8.87 -2.49
C HIS A 286 -14.56 8.71 -1.30
N PHE A 287 -14.07 9.02 -0.10
CA PHE A 287 -14.87 9.06 1.10
C PHE A 287 -15.22 10.49 1.48
N VAL A 288 -16.46 10.66 1.94
CA VAL A 288 -16.96 11.90 2.56
C VAL A 288 -17.49 11.56 3.94
N PHE A 289 -16.96 12.22 4.96
CA PHE A 289 -17.42 12.07 6.34
C PHE A 289 -18.06 13.37 6.83
N HIS A 290 -19.33 13.29 7.20
CA HIS A 290 -20.11 14.41 7.72
C HIS A 290 -20.13 14.34 9.24
N LYS A 291 -19.34 15.21 9.88
CA LYS A 291 -19.08 15.16 11.32
C LYS A 291 -20.33 15.41 12.17
N GLU A 292 -21.19 16.34 11.78
CA GLU A 292 -22.36 16.71 12.58
C GLU A 292 -23.45 15.64 12.57
N SER A 293 -23.57 14.88 11.47
CA SER A 293 -24.63 13.88 11.28
C SER A 293 -24.15 12.44 11.44
N ASN A 294 -22.85 12.22 11.63
CA ASN A 294 -22.23 10.89 11.64
C ASN A 294 -22.58 10.06 10.39
N ILE A 295 -22.72 10.74 9.26
CA ILE A 295 -23.00 10.11 7.96
C ILE A 295 -21.68 9.97 7.20
N TRP A 296 -21.47 8.82 6.58
CA TRP A 296 -20.39 8.62 5.63
C TRP A 296 -20.95 8.30 4.24
N GLU A 297 -20.22 8.71 3.22
CA GLU A 297 -20.44 8.36 1.83
C GLU A 297 -19.12 7.82 1.27
N GLY A 298 -19.19 6.74 0.49
CA GLY A 298 -18.04 6.13 -0.16
C GLY A 298 -18.35 5.86 -1.63
N HIS A 299 -17.55 6.45 -2.51
CA HIS A 299 -17.59 6.21 -3.94
C HIS A 299 -16.35 5.42 -4.36
N TYR A 300 -16.57 4.27 -4.98
CA TYR A 300 -15.55 3.36 -5.46
C TYR A 300 -15.66 3.29 -6.98
N TYR A 301 -14.62 3.68 -7.69
CA TYR A 301 -14.56 3.60 -9.15
C TYR A 301 -13.60 2.47 -9.50
N HIS A 302 -14.08 1.46 -10.23
CA HIS A 302 -13.27 0.32 -10.65
C HIS A 302 -12.83 0.47 -12.10
N TYR A 303 -11.65 -0.05 -12.41
CA TYR A 303 -11.00 0.08 -13.70
C TYR A 303 -10.33 -1.21 -14.11
N SER A 304 -10.26 -1.47 -15.41
CA SER A 304 -9.66 -2.69 -15.97
C SER A 304 -8.14 -2.64 -16.09
N ASP A 305 -7.55 -1.46 -15.91
CA ASP A 305 -6.15 -1.16 -16.18
C ASP A 305 -5.43 -0.53 -14.98
N PRO A 306 -4.10 -0.74 -14.86
CA PRO A 306 -3.29 -0.35 -13.72
C PRO A 306 -3.08 1.16 -13.53
N ILE A 307 -3.57 1.99 -14.46
CA ILE A 307 -3.45 3.45 -14.43
C ILE A 307 -4.84 4.12 -14.40
N CYS A 308 -5.89 3.36 -14.13
CA CYS A 308 -7.26 3.85 -13.91
C CYS A 308 -7.83 4.69 -15.07
N ARG A 309 -7.59 4.29 -16.33
CA ARG A 309 -8.09 4.98 -17.53
C ARG A 309 -9.36 4.38 -18.12
N HIS A 310 -9.61 3.09 -17.90
CA HIS A 310 -10.69 2.32 -18.49
C HIS A 310 -11.67 1.88 -17.40
N PRO A 311 -12.65 2.72 -17.05
CA PRO A 311 -13.61 2.44 -15.99
C PRO A 311 -14.51 1.26 -16.35
N THR A 312 -14.81 0.42 -15.38
CA THR A 312 -15.64 -0.79 -15.56
C THR A 312 -16.99 -0.68 -14.87
N PHE A 313 -17.00 -0.29 -13.60
CA PHE A 313 -18.20 0.04 -12.84
C PHE A 313 -17.86 0.91 -11.62
N SER A 314 -18.86 1.57 -11.05
CA SER A 314 -18.72 2.26 -9.78
C SER A 314 -19.72 1.79 -8.74
N ILE A 315 -19.33 1.80 -7.48
CA ILE A 315 -20.18 1.58 -6.32
C ILE A 315 -20.27 2.87 -5.53
N SER A 316 -21.48 3.28 -5.15
CA SER A 316 -21.74 4.36 -4.21
C SER A 316 -22.44 3.80 -2.99
N ALA A 317 -21.79 3.88 -1.84
CA ALA A 317 -22.34 3.46 -0.56
C ALA A 317 -22.54 4.68 0.36
N LYS A 318 -23.56 4.63 1.20
CA LYS A 318 -23.83 5.63 2.22
C LYS A 318 -24.35 4.96 3.48
N GLY A 319 -24.05 5.55 4.63
CA GLY A 319 -24.71 5.19 5.87
C GLY A 319 -24.15 5.94 7.06
N HIS A 320 -24.10 5.28 8.22
CA HIS A 320 -23.69 5.88 9.48
C HIS A 320 -22.35 5.32 9.94
N TYR A 321 -21.57 6.14 10.65
CA TYR A 321 -20.34 5.70 11.29
C TYR A 321 -20.33 6.09 12.75
N THR A 322 -19.79 5.22 13.60
CA THR A 322 -19.61 5.52 15.02
C THR A 322 -18.14 5.33 15.40
N PRO A 323 -17.51 6.34 16.05
CA PRO A 323 -16.17 6.18 16.59
C PRO A 323 -16.20 5.14 17.71
N GLY A 324 -15.23 4.23 17.71
CA GLY A 324 -14.99 3.26 18.77
C GLY A 324 -13.80 3.66 19.65
N ILE A 325 -13.23 2.65 20.32
CA ILE A 325 -12.08 2.80 21.22
C ILE A 325 -10.75 2.70 20.46
N ALA A 326 -9.65 3.02 21.15
CA ALA A 326 -8.32 2.73 20.64
C ALA A 326 -8.15 1.22 20.40
N SER A 327 -7.51 0.86 19.28
CA SER A 327 -7.30 -0.55 18.92
C SER A 327 -6.33 -1.21 19.91
N THR A 328 -6.69 -2.39 20.39
CA THR A 328 -5.81 -3.22 21.23
C THR A 328 -4.83 -4.05 20.38
N THR A 329 -5.10 -4.18 19.09
CA THR A 329 -4.27 -4.93 18.14
C THR A 329 -3.25 -4.01 17.47
N VAL A 330 -3.67 -2.84 16.98
CA VAL A 330 -2.81 -1.93 16.21
C VAL A 330 -2.56 -0.64 16.99
N MET A 331 -1.34 -0.43 17.48
CA MET A 331 -0.96 0.81 18.17
C MET A 331 -1.21 2.04 17.27
N GLY A 332 -1.83 3.08 17.83
CA GLY A 332 -2.26 4.27 17.09
C GLY A 332 -3.56 4.12 16.30
N GLY A 333 -4.10 2.90 16.20
CA GLY A 333 -5.38 2.63 15.55
C GLY A 333 -6.58 3.01 16.42
N THR A 334 -7.72 3.27 15.77
CA THR A 334 -9.02 3.46 16.43
C THR A 334 -10.04 2.60 15.71
N GLU A 335 -10.79 1.80 16.47
CA GLU A 335 -11.87 0.98 15.94
C GLU A 335 -13.03 1.87 15.50
N TYR A 336 -13.57 1.65 14.31
CA TYR A 336 -14.73 2.38 13.80
C TYR A 336 -15.75 1.37 13.26
N THR A 337 -17.02 1.61 13.56
CA THR A 337 -18.12 0.83 12.98
C THR A 337 -18.76 1.62 11.86
N PHE A 338 -18.83 1.03 10.67
CA PHE A 338 -19.55 1.59 9.52
C PHE A 338 -20.78 0.74 9.23
N THR A 339 -21.95 1.37 9.28
CA THR A 339 -23.20 0.77 8.82
C THR A 339 -23.49 1.30 7.42
N VAL A 340 -23.74 0.40 6.47
CA VAL A 340 -24.23 0.75 5.13
C VAL A 340 -25.76 0.76 5.19
N THR A 341 -26.37 1.86 4.74
CA THR A 341 -27.85 1.97 4.66
C THR A 341 -28.34 2.17 3.23
N GLN A 342 -27.45 2.57 2.32
CA GLN A 342 -27.75 2.69 0.90
C GLN A 342 -26.55 2.20 0.09
N MET A 343 -26.82 1.43 -0.97
CA MET A 343 -25.81 1.01 -1.93
C MET A 343 -26.35 1.11 -3.35
N LYS A 344 -25.55 1.67 -4.24
CA LYS A 344 -25.88 1.83 -5.65
C LYS A 344 -24.70 1.41 -6.51
N VAL A 345 -25.00 0.81 -7.66
CA VAL A 345 -23.97 0.38 -8.63
C VAL A 345 -24.27 1.00 -9.98
N THR A 346 -23.23 1.31 -10.75
CA THR A 346 -23.34 1.85 -12.10
C THR A 346 -22.31 1.15 -13.00
N PRO A 347 -22.73 0.32 -13.96
CA PRO A 347 -21.82 -0.25 -14.93
C PRO A 347 -21.36 0.83 -15.92
N MET A 348 -20.08 0.84 -16.26
CA MET A 348 -19.44 1.86 -17.08
C MET A 348 -18.85 1.31 -18.38
N ASP A 349 -18.87 -0.02 -18.57
CA ASP A 349 -18.51 -0.67 -19.82
C ASP A 349 -19.54 -1.75 -20.24
N VAL A 350 -19.49 -2.13 -21.52
CA VAL A 350 -20.42 -3.11 -22.11
C VAL A 350 -20.23 -4.51 -21.52
N ALA A 351 -19.00 -4.97 -21.33
CA ALA A 351 -18.70 -6.31 -20.83
C ALA A 351 -19.21 -6.50 -19.40
N THR A 352 -19.00 -5.52 -18.53
CA THR A 352 -19.50 -5.48 -17.15
C THR A 352 -21.02 -5.39 -17.14
N THR A 353 -21.63 -4.56 -17.99
CA THR A 353 -23.09 -4.49 -18.11
C THR A 353 -23.69 -5.84 -18.51
N SER A 354 -23.09 -6.51 -19.50
CA SER A 354 -23.51 -7.84 -19.93
C SER A 354 -23.35 -8.88 -18.81
N LEU A 355 -22.21 -8.85 -18.11
CA LEU A 355 -21.95 -9.75 -16.98
C LEU A 355 -22.99 -9.59 -15.86
N LEU A 356 -23.30 -8.35 -15.46
CA LEU A 356 -24.31 -8.07 -14.45
C LEU A 356 -25.71 -8.57 -14.81
N ASN A 357 -26.04 -8.63 -16.11
CA ASN A 357 -27.31 -9.17 -16.58
C ASN A 357 -27.37 -10.71 -16.60
N ILE A 358 -26.22 -11.39 -16.49
CA ILE A 358 -26.15 -12.87 -16.45
C ILE A 358 -26.38 -13.38 -15.02
N PHE A 359 -25.90 -12.66 -14.00
CA PHE A 359 -26.10 -13.06 -12.62
C PHE A 359 -27.60 -13.18 -12.30
N SER A 360 -27.99 -14.37 -11.86
CA SER A 360 -29.36 -14.72 -11.52
C SER A 360 -29.59 -14.57 -10.01
N GLY A 361 -30.78 -14.11 -9.63
CA GLY A 361 -31.16 -13.95 -8.22
C GLY A 361 -31.08 -12.50 -7.73
N ASP A 362 -31.47 -12.27 -6.49
CA ASP A 362 -31.49 -10.96 -5.84
C ASP A 362 -30.11 -10.58 -5.24
N GLU A 363 -29.02 -11.19 -5.71
CA GLU A 363 -27.68 -10.99 -5.14
C GLU A 363 -27.02 -9.66 -5.60
N CYS A 364 -27.37 -9.14 -6.78
CA CYS A 364 -26.79 -7.88 -7.28
C CYS A 364 -27.76 -7.16 -8.23
N GLY A 365 -28.83 -6.60 -7.66
CA GLY A 365 -29.89 -5.91 -8.40
C GLY A 365 -30.76 -6.84 -9.25
N ASN A 366 -31.61 -6.26 -10.10
CA ASN A 366 -32.57 -7.04 -10.87
C ASN A 366 -31.92 -7.60 -12.15
N GLN A 367 -31.92 -8.93 -12.31
CA GLN A 367 -31.41 -9.61 -13.51
C GLN A 367 -32.04 -9.04 -14.80
N GLY A 368 -31.21 -8.88 -15.84
CA GLY A 368 -31.65 -8.40 -17.17
C GLY A 368 -32.00 -6.90 -17.23
N SER A 369 -31.96 -6.18 -16.11
CA SER A 369 -32.34 -4.76 -16.05
C SER A 369 -31.16 -3.80 -16.19
N TRP A 370 -29.92 -4.29 -16.10
CA TRP A 370 -28.71 -3.47 -16.12
C TRP A 370 -28.50 -2.82 -17.48
N LYS A 371 -28.22 -1.52 -17.47
CA LYS A 371 -27.96 -0.72 -18.66
C LYS A 371 -26.70 0.10 -18.47
N LEU A 372 -25.92 0.23 -19.53
CA LEU A 372 -24.66 0.98 -19.54
C LEU A 372 -24.88 2.41 -19.04
N GLY A 373 -24.08 2.82 -18.06
CA GLY A 373 -24.11 4.17 -17.47
C GLY A 373 -25.33 4.48 -16.60
N ILE A 374 -26.28 3.54 -16.44
CA ILE A 374 -27.48 3.74 -15.64
C ILE A 374 -27.27 3.15 -14.25
N GLN A 375 -27.36 4.02 -13.25
CA GLN A 375 -27.25 3.63 -11.86
C GLN A 375 -28.48 2.84 -11.41
N GLN A 376 -28.26 1.79 -10.61
CA GLN A 376 -29.32 1.07 -9.92
C GLN A 376 -29.10 1.05 -8.41
N ASP A 377 -30.21 1.02 -7.68
CA ASP A 377 -30.23 0.80 -6.25
C ASP A 377 -30.18 -0.69 -5.96
N VAL A 378 -29.16 -1.11 -5.23
CA VAL A 378 -28.95 -2.51 -4.80
C VAL A 378 -29.08 -2.63 -3.29
N THR A 379 -29.54 -1.59 -2.59
CA THR A 379 -29.80 -1.64 -1.15
C THR A 379 -30.69 -2.82 -0.73
N PRO A 380 -31.75 -3.21 -1.49
CA PRO A 380 -32.59 -4.35 -1.13
C PRO A 380 -31.85 -5.70 -1.08
N THR A 381 -30.71 -5.84 -1.76
CA THR A 381 -29.90 -7.08 -1.75
C THR A 381 -29.14 -7.26 -0.44
N SER A 382 -29.06 -6.21 0.40
CA SER A 382 -28.27 -6.17 1.63
C SER A 382 -26.76 -6.34 1.42
N GLY A 383 -26.28 -6.09 0.21
CA GLY A 383 -24.90 -6.39 -0.21
C GLY A 383 -24.88 -7.71 -0.92
#